data_AF-A0A1G3PLR2-F1
#
_entry.id   AF-A0A1G3PLR2-F1
#
_cell.length_a   1.000
_cell.length_b   1.000
_cell.length_c   1.000
_cell.angle_alpha   90.00
_cell.angle_beta   90.00
_cell.angle_gamma   90.00
#
_symmetry.space_group_name_H-M   'P 1'
#
loop_
_entity.id
_entity.type
_entity.pdbx_description
1 polymer ?
#
loop_
_entity_poly.entity_id
_entity_poly.type
_entity_poly.pdbx_seq_one_letter_code
_entity_poly.pdbx_strand_id
1 'polypeptide(L)'
;MNEGVGVLRRFLVIFSIVAVTVLFVVMYLFEVKIRNISGSGTVALQSVVTPADAETIILKWNAAGIFDDVRTCFLLDFGFIVAYTWLLFVLTAGRKAPLLYAAIPLTAAFDIAENIFHLIMISSGTYFLIPVSFAMTAAKFALFLLSFGLIIFSYLKKKKKEE
;
A
#
# COMPACT_ATOMS: atom_id res chain seq x y z
N MET A 1 11.25 20.83 -28.65
CA MET A 1 10.21 20.70 -27.60
C MET A 1 10.13 19.32 -26.92
N ASN A 2 10.76 18.24 -27.44
CA ASN A 2 10.65 16.90 -26.83
C ASN A 2 11.60 16.63 -25.66
N GLU A 3 12.71 17.36 -25.51
CA GLU A 3 13.70 17.11 -24.45
C GLU A 3 13.20 17.52 -23.06
N GLY A 4 12.51 18.65 -22.95
CA GLY A 4 11.96 19.13 -21.66
C GLY A 4 10.95 18.18 -21.03
N VAL A 5 10.13 17.50 -21.85
CA VAL A 5 9.16 16.49 -21.40
C VAL A 5 9.87 15.26 -20.84
N GLY A 6 11.00 14.87 -21.43
CA GLY A 6 11.81 13.75 -20.96
C GLY A 6 12.46 14.02 -19.60
N VAL A 7 13.04 15.21 -19.42
CA VAL A 7 13.69 15.62 -18.17
C VAL A 7 12.67 15.72 -17.03
N LEU A 8 11.54 16.39 -17.25
CA LEU A 8 10.49 16.52 -16.24
C LEU A 8 9.97 15.15 -15.79
N ARG A 9 9.72 14.22 -16.73
CA ARG A 9 9.26 12.88 -16.39
C ARG A 9 10.26 12.12 -15.53
N ARG A 10 11.56 12.18 -15.86
CA ARG A 10 12.61 11.53 -15.05
C ARG A 10 12.67 12.11 -13.65
N PHE A 11 12.60 13.44 -13.53
CA PHE A 11 12.54 14.12 -12.25
C PHE A 11 11.33 13.65 -11.42
N LEU A 12 10.13 13.62 -12.00
CA LEU A 12 8.93 13.14 -11.32
C LEU A 12 9.06 11.68 -10.85
N VAL A 13 9.64 10.79 -11.66
CA VAL A 13 9.88 9.39 -11.25
C VAL A 13 10.82 9.32 -10.04
N ILE A 14 11.96 10.03 -10.09
CA ILE A 14 12.95 10.04 -9.00
C ILE A 14 12.30 10.60 -7.72
N PHE A 15 11.59 11.72 -7.84
CA PHE A 15 10.88 12.33 -6.72
C PHE A 15 9.88 11.36 -6.09
N SER A 16 9.07 10.68 -6.91
CA SER A 16 8.11 9.68 -6.43
C SER A 16 8.79 8.49 -5.73
N ILE A 17 9.91 8.00 -6.26
CA ILE A 17 10.68 6.93 -5.63
C ILE A 17 11.20 7.36 -4.26
N VAL A 18 11.74 8.58 -4.15
CA VAL A 18 12.22 9.14 -2.88
C VAL A 18 11.07 9.26 -1.89
N ALA A 19 9.92 9.79 -2.31
CA ALA A 19 8.74 9.93 -1.44
C ALA A 19 8.24 8.58 -0.91
N VAL A 20 8.10 7.58 -1.79
CA VAL A 20 7.72 6.20 -1.42
C VAL A 20 8.75 5.59 -0.45
N THR A 21 10.04 5.78 -0.72
CA THR A 21 11.12 5.22 0.11
C THR A 21 11.11 5.84 1.51
N VAL A 22 10.99 7.17 1.62
CA VAL A 22 10.95 7.86 2.91
C VAL A 22 9.75 7.40 3.73
N LEU A 23 8.56 7.36 3.13
CA LEU A 23 7.35 6.91 3.81
C LEU A 23 7.44 5.44 4.24
N PHE A 24 7.96 4.58 3.38
CA PHE A 24 8.21 3.17 3.70
C PHE A 24 9.16 3.03 4.90
N VAL A 25 10.27 3.77 4.92
CA VAL A 25 11.22 3.74 6.03
C VAL A 25 10.55 4.18 7.33
N VAL A 26 9.79 5.29 7.32
CA VAL A 26 9.08 5.76 8.51
C VAL A 26 8.09 4.71 9.01
N MET A 27 7.26 4.14 8.12
CA MET A 27 6.33 3.08 8.47
C MET A 27 7.04 1.83 9.01
N TYR A 28 8.14 1.43 8.38
CA TYR A 28 8.93 0.27 8.79
C TYR A 28 9.49 0.45 10.21
N LEU A 29 9.92 1.66 10.58
CA LEU A 29 10.38 1.94 11.94
C LEU A 29 9.25 1.78 12.97
N PHE A 30 8.03 2.24 12.67
CA PHE A 30 6.86 2.01 13.52
C PHE A 30 6.51 0.52 13.61
N GLU A 31 6.50 -0.19 12.49
CA GLU A 31 6.22 -1.62 12.41
C GLU A 31 7.22 -2.45 13.24
N VAL A 32 8.51 -2.13 13.16
CA VAL A 32 9.56 -2.75 13.99
C VAL A 32 9.33 -2.45 15.47
N LYS A 33 9.02 -1.20 15.83
CA LYS A 33 8.70 -0.82 17.21
C LYS A 33 7.51 -1.65 17.75
N ILE A 34 6.40 -1.69 17.02
CA ILE A 34 5.18 -2.42 17.41
C ILE A 34 5.48 -3.92 17.59
N ARG A 35 6.22 -4.51 16.65
CA ARG A 35 6.59 -5.93 16.68
C ARG A 35 7.51 -6.27 17.85
N ASN A 36 8.48 -5.41 18.16
CA ASN A 36 9.38 -5.63 19.29
C ASN A 36 8.65 -5.59 20.64
N ILE A 37 7.54 -4.85 20.73
CA ILE A 37 6.76 -4.74 21.98
C ILE A 37 5.73 -5.87 22.10
N SER A 38 4.99 -6.17 21.03
CA SER A 38 3.85 -7.09 21.10
C SER A 38 4.07 -8.47 20.48
N GLY A 39 5.21 -8.67 19.80
CA GLY A 39 5.50 -9.87 19.01
C GLY A 39 4.80 -9.92 17.65
N SER A 40 3.87 -9.01 17.35
CA SER A 40 3.11 -8.96 16.08
C SER A 40 2.93 -7.52 15.62
N GLY A 41 3.39 -7.20 14.41
CA GLY A 41 3.15 -5.88 13.80
C GLY A 41 1.82 -5.79 13.05
N THR A 42 1.54 -4.66 12.43
CA THR A 42 0.26 -4.37 11.74
C THR A 42 0.01 -5.29 10.56
N VAL A 43 1.08 -5.75 9.90
CA VAL A 43 1.03 -6.74 8.80
C VAL A 43 0.42 -8.07 9.27
N ALA A 44 0.58 -8.42 10.54
CA ALA A 44 -0.05 -9.62 11.08
C ALA A 44 -1.57 -9.53 10.97
N LEU A 45 -2.16 -8.39 11.33
CA LEU A 45 -3.62 -8.15 11.22
C LEU A 45 -4.08 -8.13 9.74
N GLN A 46 -3.25 -7.66 8.81
CA GLN A 46 -3.55 -7.74 7.38
C GLN A 46 -3.61 -9.17 6.84
N SER A 47 -2.93 -10.10 7.51
CA SER A 47 -2.80 -11.49 7.06
C SER A 47 -3.77 -12.46 7.71
N VAL A 48 -4.50 -12.06 8.76
CA VAL A 48 -5.47 -12.94 9.41
C VAL A 48 -6.76 -13.04 8.62
N VAL A 49 -7.32 -14.25 8.60
CA VAL A 49 -8.56 -14.56 7.88
C VAL A 49 -9.75 -14.63 8.83
N THR A 50 -9.51 -14.95 10.11
CA THR A 50 -10.57 -15.20 11.09
C THR A 50 -10.71 -14.04 12.08
N PRO A 51 -11.94 -13.72 12.52
CA PRO A 51 -12.17 -12.74 13.57
C PRO A 51 -11.46 -13.08 14.90
N ALA A 52 -11.34 -14.36 15.25
CA ALA A 52 -10.71 -14.80 16.51
C ALA A 52 -9.20 -14.53 16.54
N ASP A 53 -8.51 -14.73 15.41
CA ASP A 53 -7.08 -14.44 15.31
C ASP A 53 -6.83 -12.93 15.40
N ALA A 54 -7.69 -12.13 14.75
CA ALA A 54 -7.62 -10.68 14.82
C ALA A 54 -7.85 -10.14 16.23
N GLU A 55 -8.86 -10.67 16.93
CA GLU A 55 -9.13 -10.35 18.33
C GLU A 55 -7.91 -10.64 19.20
N THR A 56 -7.27 -11.80 19.00
CA THR A 56 -6.06 -12.17 19.74
C THR A 56 -4.92 -11.17 19.53
N ILE A 57 -4.71 -10.69 18.30
CA ILE A 57 -3.69 -9.68 17.98
C ILE A 57 -4.04 -8.34 18.63
N ILE A 58 -5.29 -7.89 18.49
CA ILE A 58 -5.72 -6.59 19.00
C ILE A 58 -5.71 -6.56 20.53
N LEU A 59 -6.10 -7.64 21.21
CA LEU A 59 -5.99 -7.77 22.66
C LEU A 59 -4.54 -7.72 23.14
N LYS A 60 -3.59 -8.30 22.39
CA LYS A 60 -2.15 -8.19 22.71
C LYS A 60 -1.65 -6.77 22.60
N TRP A 61 -2.03 -6.04 21.54
CA TRP A 61 -1.69 -4.63 21.40
C TRP A 61 -2.30 -3.76 22.51
N ASN A 62 -3.53 -4.06 22.94
CA ASN A 62 -4.18 -3.37 24.05
C ASN A 62 -3.43 -3.63 25.37
N ALA A 63 -3.12 -4.89 25.66
CA ALA A 63 -2.39 -5.29 26.86
C ALA A 63 -0.98 -4.69 26.92
N ALA A 64 -0.37 -4.46 25.76
CA ALA A 64 0.92 -3.78 25.62
C ALA A 64 0.82 -2.24 25.68
N GLY A 65 -0.38 -1.66 25.65
CA GLY A 65 -0.57 -0.20 25.68
C GLY A 65 -0.09 0.53 24.42
N ILE A 66 -0.09 -0.12 23.24
CA ILE A 66 0.49 0.40 22.00
C ILE A 66 -0.53 0.77 20.91
N PHE A 67 -1.81 0.92 21.27
CA PHE A 67 -2.86 1.26 20.29
C PHE A 67 -2.60 2.55 19.53
N ASP A 68 -2.02 3.56 20.15
CA ASP A 68 -1.72 4.83 19.48
C ASP A 68 -0.59 4.69 18.45
N ASP A 69 0.42 3.86 18.74
CA ASP A 69 1.48 3.53 17.78
C ASP A 69 0.90 2.75 16.59
N VAL A 70 0.04 1.76 16.86
CA VAL A 70 -0.64 0.97 15.83
C VAL A 70 -1.54 1.85 14.95
N ARG A 71 -2.37 2.71 15.55
CA ARG A 71 -3.20 3.67 14.83
C ARG A 71 -2.36 4.61 13.98
N THR A 72 -1.26 5.11 14.52
CA THR A 72 -0.32 5.96 13.79
C THR A 72 0.24 5.23 12.58
N CYS A 73 0.60 3.95 12.71
CA CYS A 73 1.08 3.14 11.59
C CYS A 73 0.04 3.03 10.46
N PHE A 74 -1.23 2.77 10.80
CA PHE A 74 -2.32 2.74 9.82
C PHE A 74 -2.61 4.11 9.20
N LEU A 75 -2.48 5.19 9.97
CA LEU A 75 -2.65 6.55 9.46
C LEU A 75 -1.53 6.95 8.48
N LEU A 76 -0.29 6.54 8.75
CA LEU A 76 0.85 6.76 7.85
C LEU A 76 0.67 6.02 6.52
N ASP A 77 -0.03 4.89 6.52
CA ASP A 77 -0.29 4.12 5.31
C ASP A 77 -1.12 4.93 4.28
N PHE A 78 -2.02 5.82 4.70
CA PHE A 78 -2.70 6.73 3.76
C PHE A 78 -1.72 7.62 2.99
N GLY A 79 -0.67 8.12 3.65
CA GLY A 79 0.40 8.87 2.99
C GLY A 79 1.16 8.00 1.99
N PHE A 80 1.46 6.77 2.39
CA PHE A 80 2.14 5.78 1.53
C PHE A 80 1.29 5.42 0.31
N ILE A 81 -0.02 5.24 0.47
CA ILE A 81 -0.98 5.00 -0.61
C ILE A 81 -0.92 6.08 -1.67
N VAL A 82 -0.98 7.35 -1.27
CA VAL A 82 -0.87 8.48 -2.21
C VAL A 82 0.47 8.42 -2.94
N ALA A 83 1.58 8.19 -2.24
CA ALA A 83 2.91 8.19 -2.82
C ALA A 83 3.12 7.05 -3.84
N TYR A 84 2.76 5.81 -3.51
CA TYR A 84 2.93 4.70 -4.45
C TYR A 84 1.96 4.81 -5.62
N THR A 85 0.73 5.29 -5.38
CA THR A 85 -0.28 5.48 -6.44
C THR A 85 0.21 6.53 -7.43
N TRP A 86 0.74 7.64 -6.93
CA TRP A 86 1.38 8.68 -7.74
C TRP A 86 2.56 8.12 -8.55
N LEU A 87 3.44 7.32 -7.95
CA LEU A 87 4.53 6.65 -8.66
C LEU A 87 4.00 5.80 -9.82
N LEU A 88 2.99 4.97 -9.59
CA LEU A 88 2.38 4.13 -10.63
C LEU A 88 1.77 4.97 -11.76
N PHE A 89 1.12 6.09 -11.45
CA PHE A 89 0.60 7.03 -12.45
C PHE A 89 1.72 7.67 -13.28
N VAL A 90 2.78 8.18 -12.65
CA VAL A 90 3.92 8.79 -13.37
C VAL A 90 4.62 7.77 -14.26
N LEU A 91 4.76 6.53 -13.79
CA LEU A 91 5.30 5.46 -14.59
C LEU A 91 4.40 5.21 -15.81
N THR A 92 3.09 5.10 -15.62
CA THR A 92 2.12 4.81 -16.70
C THR A 92 1.84 5.96 -17.65
N ALA A 93 2.19 7.20 -17.30
CA ALA A 93 2.02 8.37 -18.16
C ALA A 93 2.59 8.15 -19.56
N GLY A 94 1.77 8.45 -20.58
CA GLY A 94 2.13 8.27 -21.99
C GLY A 94 2.12 6.82 -22.49
N ARG A 95 1.60 5.86 -21.71
CA ARG A 95 1.38 4.47 -22.15
C ARG A 95 -0.07 4.25 -22.55
N LYS A 96 -0.27 3.51 -23.65
CA LYS A 96 -1.58 3.05 -24.12
C LYS A 96 -2.00 1.76 -23.38
N ALA A 97 -2.32 1.89 -22.10
CA ALA A 97 -2.70 0.77 -21.24
C ALA A 97 -3.97 1.13 -20.44
N PRO A 98 -5.17 1.06 -21.05
CA PRO A 98 -6.42 1.48 -20.40
C PRO A 98 -6.69 0.74 -19.08
N LEU A 99 -6.31 -0.54 -19.01
CA LEU A 99 -6.43 -1.35 -17.79
C LEU A 99 -5.65 -0.78 -16.61
N LEU A 100 -4.51 -0.11 -16.83
CA LEU A 100 -3.73 0.50 -15.77
C LEU A 100 -4.42 1.71 -15.14
N TYR A 101 -5.13 2.49 -15.95
CA TYR A 101 -5.88 3.66 -15.46
C TYR A 101 -7.08 3.25 -14.60
N ALA A 102 -7.54 2.00 -14.68
CA ALA A 102 -8.54 1.45 -13.77
C ALA A 102 -7.90 0.69 -12.58
N ALA A 103 -6.86 -0.10 -12.82
CA ALA A 103 -6.24 -0.94 -11.80
C ALA A 103 -5.54 -0.12 -10.71
N ILE A 104 -4.86 0.97 -11.06
CA ILE A 104 -4.14 1.83 -10.11
C ILE A 104 -5.10 2.47 -9.09
N PRO A 105 -6.16 3.21 -9.49
CA PRO A 105 -7.08 3.79 -8.51
C PRO A 105 -7.86 2.72 -7.74
N LEU A 106 -8.16 1.57 -8.34
CA LEU A 106 -8.82 0.47 -7.63
C LEU A 106 -7.91 -0.15 -6.56
N THR A 107 -6.61 -0.27 -6.82
CA THR A 107 -5.61 -0.70 -5.83
C THR A 107 -5.65 0.24 -4.63
N ALA A 108 -5.56 1.55 -4.86
CA ALA A 108 -5.59 2.56 -3.82
C ALA A 108 -6.91 2.55 -3.04
N ALA A 109 -8.05 2.38 -3.72
CA ALA A 109 -9.35 2.32 -3.08
C ALA A 109 -9.50 1.14 -2.12
N PHE A 110 -9.02 -0.05 -2.52
CA PHE A 110 -9.01 -1.22 -1.63
C PHE A 110 -8.06 -1.06 -0.46
N ASP A 111 -6.90 -0.43 -0.67
CA ASP A 111 -5.93 -0.13 0.38
C ASP A 111 -6.49 0.86 1.43
N ILE A 112 -7.16 1.92 0.96
CA ILE A 112 -7.87 2.88 1.82
C ILE A 112 -8.98 2.18 2.62
N ALA A 113 -9.80 1.37 1.96
CA ALA A 113 -10.93 0.71 2.60
C ALA A 113 -10.48 -0.31 3.67
N GLU A 114 -9.44 -1.09 3.38
CA GLU A 114 -8.83 -2.00 4.36
C GLU A 114 -8.28 -1.24 5.57
N ASN A 115 -7.50 -0.17 5.35
CA ASN A 115 -6.99 0.66 6.43
C ASN A 115 -8.10 1.25 7.31
N ILE A 116 -9.22 1.69 6.70
CA ILE A 116 -10.40 2.16 7.43
C ILE A 116 -11.00 1.02 8.28
N PHE A 117 -11.15 -0.18 7.72
CA PHE A 117 -11.69 -1.31 8.47
C PHE A 117 -10.78 -1.70 9.64
N HIS A 118 -9.47 -1.65 9.46
CA HIS A 118 -8.50 -1.90 10.54
C HIS A 118 -8.63 -0.88 11.66
N LEU A 119 -8.74 0.41 11.32
CA LEU A 119 -8.96 1.48 12.29
C LEU A 119 -10.29 1.33 13.04
N ILE A 120 -11.36 0.92 12.35
CA ILE A 120 -12.66 0.61 12.97
C ILE A 120 -12.48 -0.56 13.95
N MET A 121 -11.86 -1.67 13.52
CA MET A 121 -11.66 -2.85 14.36
C MET A 121 -10.88 -2.55 15.64
N ILE A 122 -9.83 -1.74 15.55
CA ILE A 122 -9.04 -1.30 16.70
C ILE A 122 -9.87 -0.41 17.65
N SER A 123 -10.76 0.40 17.11
CA SER A 123 -11.50 1.39 17.90
C SER A 123 -12.78 0.86 18.52
N SER A 124 -13.47 -0.07 17.85
CA SER A 124 -14.78 -0.59 18.28
C SER A 124 -14.79 -2.08 18.63
N GLY A 125 -13.65 -2.79 18.50
CA GLY A 125 -13.57 -4.23 18.74
C GLY A 125 -14.43 -5.06 17.77
N THR A 126 -14.73 -4.53 16.59
CA THR A 126 -15.72 -5.09 15.66
C THR A 126 -15.06 -6.02 14.64
N TYR A 127 -14.68 -7.24 15.06
CA TYR A 127 -13.84 -8.14 14.26
C TYR A 127 -14.52 -8.85 13.08
N PHE A 128 -15.84 -8.70 12.89
CA PHE A 128 -16.54 -9.35 11.77
C PHE A 128 -16.13 -8.79 10.39
N LEU A 129 -15.44 -7.64 10.36
CA LEU A 129 -14.92 -7.02 9.13
C LEU A 129 -13.66 -7.71 8.60
N ILE A 130 -13.04 -8.62 9.36
CA ILE A 130 -11.78 -9.29 8.98
C ILE A 130 -11.84 -9.99 7.62
N PRO A 131 -12.86 -10.83 7.30
CA PRO A 131 -12.89 -11.51 6.00
C PRO A 131 -12.93 -10.52 4.82
N VAL A 132 -13.63 -9.39 4.99
CA VAL A 132 -13.70 -8.34 3.97
C VAL A 132 -12.35 -7.64 3.85
N SER A 133 -11.72 -7.30 4.97
CA SER A 133 -10.41 -6.66 5.02
C SER A 133 -9.31 -7.54 4.39
N PHE A 134 -9.34 -8.84 4.66
CA PHE A 134 -8.44 -9.82 4.06
C PHE A 134 -8.65 -9.90 2.54
N ALA A 135 -9.91 -9.96 2.08
CA ALA A 135 -10.23 -9.96 0.66
C ALA A 135 -9.73 -8.68 -0.05
N MET A 136 -9.88 -7.52 0.59
CA MET A 136 -9.35 -6.24 0.09
C MET A 136 -7.81 -6.25 0.04
N THR A 137 -7.15 -6.80 1.06
CA THR A 137 -5.69 -6.98 1.08
C THR A 137 -5.22 -7.86 -0.09
N ALA A 138 -5.86 -9.01 -0.30
CA ALA A 138 -5.52 -9.89 -1.41
C ALA A 138 -5.76 -9.20 -2.78
N ALA A 139 -6.89 -8.52 -2.92
CA ALA A 139 -7.27 -7.81 -4.14
C ALA A 139 -6.31 -6.65 -4.46
N LYS A 140 -5.93 -5.83 -3.47
CA LYS A 140 -4.97 -4.73 -3.68
C LYS A 140 -3.60 -5.27 -4.10
N PHE A 141 -3.10 -6.34 -3.48
CA PHE A 141 -1.82 -6.95 -3.88
C PHE A 141 -1.87 -7.50 -5.30
N ALA A 142 -2.97 -8.17 -5.67
CA ALA A 142 -3.14 -8.68 -7.03
C ALA A 142 -3.17 -7.55 -8.07
N LEU A 143 -3.90 -6.47 -7.81
CA LEU A 143 -3.96 -5.30 -8.69
C LEU A 143 -2.64 -4.53 -8.76
N PHE A 144 -1.93 -4.44 -7.64
CA PHE A 144 -0.59 -3.84 -7.58
C PHE A 144 0.40 -4.62 -8.45
N LEU A 145 0.46 -5.95 -8.29
CA LEU A 145 1.33 -6.82 -9.09
C LEU A 145 0.96 -6.78 -10.57
N LEU A 146 -0.34 -6.80 -10.91
CA LEU A 146 -0.82 -6.63 -12.27
C LEU A 146 -0.36 -5.29 -12.85
N SER A 147 -0.50 -4.20 -12.10
CA SER A 147 -0.11 -2.86 -12.53
C SER A 147 1.39 -2.78 -12.80
N PHE A 148 2.20 -3.31 -11.88
CA PHE A 148 3.65 -3.35 -12.02
C PHE A 148 4.10 -4.23 -13.20
N GLY A 149 3.49 -5.40 -13.37
CA GLY A 149 3.76 -6.31 -14.48
C GLY A 149 3.44 -5.69 -15.85
N LEU A 150 2.30 -5.01 -15.98
CA LEU A 150 1.92 -4.31 -17.21
C LEU A 150 2.84 -3.11 -17.51
N ILE A 151 3.33 -2.42 -16.48
CA ILE A 151 4.35 -1.36 -16.61
C ILE A 151 5.65 -1.92 -17.20
N ILE A 152 6.16 -3.03 -16.65
CA ILE A 152 7.38 -3.69 -17.12
C ILE A 152 7.19 -4.20 -18.54
N PHE A 153 6.11 -4.92 -18.81
CA PHE A 153 5.81 -5.46 -20.13
C PHE A 153 5.75 -4.36 -21.20
N SER A 154 5.12 -3.23 -20.87
CA SER A 154 5.05 -2.07 -21.76
C SER A 154 6.44 -1.48 -22.05
N TYR A 155 7.33 -1.46 -21.06
CA TYR A 155 8.70 -0.99 -21.22
C TYR A 155 9.51 -1.91 -22.15
N LEU A 156 9.46 -3.22 -21.92
CA LEU A 156 10.17 -4.21 -22.73
C LEU A 156 9.69 -4.21 -24.19
N LYS A 157 8.36 -4.10 -24.41
CA LYS A 157 7.78 -4.03 -25.76
C LYS A 157 8.22 -2.78 -26.53
N LYS A 158 8.41 -1.65 -25.85
CA LYS A 158 8.90 -0.43 -26.49
C LYS A 158 10.35 -0.59 -26.94
N LYS A 159 11.22 -1.14 -26.08
CA LYS A 159 12.63 -1.37 -26.40
C LYS A 159 12.81 -2.26 -27.64
N LYS A 160 12.05 -3.35 -27.75
CA LYS A 160 12.09 -4.26 -28.92
C LYS A 160 11.67 -3.60 -30.24
N LYS A 161 10.96 -2.46 -30.23
CA LYS A 161 10.61 -1.73 -31.45
C LYS A 161 11.67 -0.72 -31.89
N GLU A 162 12.60 -0.40 -31.01
CA GLU A 162 13.70 0.55 -31.24
C GLU A 162 15.00 -0.16 -31.66
N GLU A 163 15.03 -1.49 -31.57
CA GLU A 163 16.05 -2.41 -32.09
C GLU A 163 15.62 -2.96 -33.47
#